data_AF-A0A2V7BR04-F1
#
_entry.id   AF-A0A2V7BR04-F1
#
_cell.length_a   1.000
_cell.length_b   1.000
_cell.length_c   1.000
_cell.angle_alpha   90.00
_cell.angle_beta   90.00
_cell.angle_gamma   90.00
#
_symmetry.space_group_name_H-M   'P 1'
#
loop_
_entity.id
_entity.type
_entity.pdbx_description
1 polymer ?
#
loop_
_entity_poly.entity_id
_entity_poly.type
_entity_poly.pdbx_seq_one_letter_code
_entity_poly.pdbx_strand_id
1 'polypeptide(L)'
;MLGPDGVCAGVATAVGERAVLESRVERFGDGTFVENGRITYGGGGAVTFETIGRGWVAPAPRPGWTVGGVLWTITGGDGAFAGARGLITSNFTVAADGEVVDNHFARIYLPTAAR
;
A
#
# COMPACT_ATOMS: atom_id res chain seq x y z
N MET A 1 22.31 15.09 -11.01
CA MET A 1 23.08 13.86 -10.76
C MET A 1 22.88 13.48 -9.31
N LEU A 2 22.61 12.19 -9.03
CA LEU A 2 22.64 11.66 -7.66
C LEU A 2 24.12 11.58 -7.20
N GLY A 3 24.37 11.80 -5.89
CA GLY A 3 25.72 11.71 -5.32
C GLY A 3 26.30 10.28 -5.37
N PRO A 4 27.57 10.07 -4.94
CA PRO A 4 28.23 8.77 -5.01
C PRO A 4 27.48 7.63 -4.28
N ASP A 5 26.67 7.97 -3.28
CA ASP A 5 25.85 7.00 -2.55
C ASP A 5 24.46 6.77 -3.15
N GLY A 6 24.07 7.51 -4.19
CA GLY A 6 22.82 7.30 -4.92
C GLY A 6 21.54 7.38 -4.07
N VAL A 7 20.50 6.66 -4.50
CA VAL A 7 19.29 6.37 -3.71
C VAL A 7 19.53 5.07 -2.95
N CYS A 8 19.69 5.15 -1.63
CA CYS A 8 19.81 3.96 -0.76
C CYS A 8 18.42 3.39 -0.43
N ALA A 9 17.93 2.47 -1.26
CA ALA A 9 16.77 1.64 -0.93
C ALA A 9 17.16 0.16 -1.02
N GLY A 10 16.94 -0.59 0.05
CA GLY A 10 17.09 -2.04 0.06
C GLY A 10 15.72 -2.70 0.05
N VAL A 11 15.46 -3.55 -0.95
CA VAL A 11 14.29 -4.44 -0.96
C VAL A 11 14.82 -5.83 -0.65
N ALA A 12 14.33 -6.43 0.43
CA ALA A 12 14.62 -7.82 0.78
C ALA A 12 13.33 -8.62 0.72
N THR A 13 13.38 -9.79 0.08
CA THR A 13 12.29 -10.76 0.18
C THR A 13 12.29 -11.35 1.58
N ALA A 14 11.22 -11.14 2.34
CA ALA A 14 11.00 -11.86 3.58
C ALA A 14 10.36 -13.22 3.25
N VAL A 15 10.90 -14.31 3.81
CA VAL A 15 10.20 -15.59 3.86
C VAL A 15 9.17 -15.47 4.97
N GLY A 16 7.91 -15.75 4.67
CA GLY A 16 6.85 -15.60 5.66
C GLY A 16 5.46 -15.77 5.07
N GLU A 17 4.48 -15.47 5.91
CA GLU A 17 3.07 -15.56 5.55
C GLU A 17 2.69 -14.44 4.58
N ARG A 18 1.64 -14.69 3.78
CA ARG A 18 1.15 -13.72 2.81
C ARG A 18 0.44 -12.57 3.51
N ALA A 19 0.67 -11.35 3.02
CA ALA A 19 -0.14 -10.22 3.39
C ALA A 19 -1.53 -10.32 2.74
N VAL A 20 -2.58 -9.93 3.46
CA VAL A 20 -3.96 -9.89 2.98
C VAL A 20 -4.47 -8.47 3.10
N LEU A 21 -4.90 -7.89 1.97
CA LEU A 21 -5.56 -6.59 1.90
C LEU A 21 -7.08 -6.81 1.87
N GLU A 22 -7.78 -6.23 2.84
CA GLU A 22 -9.24 -6.13 2.86
C GLU A 22 -9.63 -4.66 2.91
N SER A 23 -10.38 -4.19 1.92
CA SER A 23 -10.69 -2.77 1.79
C SER A 23 -12.08 -2.52 1.23
N ARG A 24 -12.58 -1.32 1.50
CA ARG A 24 -13.74 -0.74 0.84
C ARG A 24 -13.25 0.31 -0.14
N VAL A 25 -13.58 0.14 -1.41
CA VAL A 25 -13.25 1.09 -2.48
C VAL A 25 -14.51 1.83 -2.91
N GLU A 26 -14.44 3.16 -2.94
CA GLU A 26 -15.47 4.02 -3.51
C GLU A 26 -14.92 4.71 -4.75
N ARG A 27 -15.52 4.44 -5.91
CA ARG A 27 -15.10 4.99 -7.21
C ARG A 27 -15.92 6.20 -7.58
N PHE A 28 -15.26 7.16 -8.21
CA PHE A 28 -15.87 8.35 -8.78
C PHE A 28 -15.87 8.28 -10.31
N GLY A 29 -16.77 9.03 -10.95
CA GLY A 29 -16.94 9.04 -12.41
C GLY A 29 -15.80 9.68 -13.20
N ASP A 30 -14.86 10.34 -12.52
CA ASP A 30 -13.68 10.99 -13.10
C ASP A 30 -12.44 10.07 -13.14
N GLY A 31 -12.61 8.78 -12.84
CA GLY A 31 -11.50 7.82 -12.80
C GLY A 31 -10.67 7.88 -11.52
N THR A 32 -11.14 8.60 -10.49
CA THR A 32 -10.53 8.62 -9.17
C THR A 32 -11.29 7.73 -8.18
N PHE A 33 -10.67 7.42 -7.05
CA PHE A 33 -11.30 6.64 -5.98
C PHE A 33 -10.73 7.01 -4.61
N VAL A 34 -11.45 6.62 -3.56
CA VAL A 34 -10.94 6.54 -2.19
C VAL A 34 -11.07 5.11 -1.68
N GLU A 35 -10.21 4.77 -0.74
CA GLU A 35 -10.09 3.45 -0.18
C GLU A 35 -9.68 3.53 1.28
N ASN A 36 -10.31 2.71 2.10
CA ASN A 36 -9.90 2.50 3.48
C ASN A 36 -10.03 1.01 3.79
N GLY A 37 -9.16 0.52 4.66
CA GLY A 37 -9.09 -0.91 4.88
C GLY A 37 -8.06 -1.32 5.90
N ARG A 38 -7.74 -2.60 5.83
CA ARG A 38 -6.82 -3.30 6.72
C ARG A 38 -5.89 -4.18 5.89
N ILE A 39 -4.61 -4.16 6.23
CA ILE A 39 -3.60 -5.07 5.69
C ILE A 39 -3.11 -5.94 6.84
N THR A 40 -3.33 -7.25 6.73
CA THR A 40 -2.89 -8.25 7.72
C THR A 40 -1.62 -8.92 7.23
N TYR A 41 -0.56 -8.91 8.03
CA TYR A 41 0.76 -9.50 7.74
C TYR A 41 0.93 -10.83 8.48
N GLY A 42 0.01 -11.77 8.23
CA GLY A 42 -0.02 -13.05 8.93
C GLY A 42 -0.11 -12.90 10.46
N GLY A 43 0.62 -13.72 11.20
CA GLY A 43 0.74 -13.69 12.66
C GLY A 43 1.50 -12.47 13.20
N GLY A 44 2.07 -11.63 12.35
CA GLY A 44 2.75 -10.39 12.75
C GLY A 44 1.81 -9.27 13.20
N GLY A 45 0.51 -9.37 12.87
CA GLY A 45 -0.49 -8.33 13.12
C GLY A 45 -0.87 -7.58 11.84
N ALA A 46 -1.48 -6.41 11.99
CA ALA A 46 -2.06 -5.67 10.88
C ALA A 46 -1.94 -4.16 11.06
N VAL A 47 -2.16 -3.44 9.95
CA VAL A 47 -2.35 -1.99 9.92
C VAL A 47 -3.72 -1.65 9.34
N THR A 48 -4.34 -0.57 9.83
CA THR A 48 -5.50 0.05 9.19
C THR A 48 -5.07 1.33 8.49
N PHE A 49 -5.75 1.66 7.40
CA PHE A 49 -5.36 2.79 6.56
C PHE A 49 -6.57 3.49 5.93
N GLU A 50 -6.33 4.71 5.45
CA GLU A 50 -7.26 5.49 4.62
C GLU A 50 -6.51 6.28 3.53
N THR A 51 -7.17 6.57 2.42
CA THR A 51 -6.60 7.38 1.32
C THR A 51 -6.26 8.80 1.74
N ILE A 52 -5.04 9.21 1.41
CA ILE A 52 -4.65 10.62 1.38
C ILE A 52 -5.07 11.18 0.02
N GLY A 53 -6.01 12.12 0.03
CA GLY A 53 -6.52 12.73 -1.20
C GLY A 53 -7.36 11.74 -2.00
N ARG A 54 -6.88 11.32 -3.17
CA ARG A 54 -7.54 10.35 -4.04
C ARG A 54 -6.53 9.43 -4.72
N GLY A 55 -6.92 8.17 -4.91
CA GLY A 55 -6.29 7.29 -5.87
C GLY A 55 -6.79 7.59 -7.28
N TRP A 56 -6.04 7.14 -8.28
CA TRP A 56 -6.41 7.27 -9.69
C TRP A 56 -6.22 5.94 -10.41
N VAL A 57 -7.01 5.74 -11.45
CA VAL A 57 -6.85 4.63 -12.41
C VAL A 57 -6.84 5.17 -13.83
N ALA A 58 -6.11 4.48 -14.70
CA ALA A 58 -6.06 4.77 -16.12
C ALA A 58 -5.88 3.47 -16.93
N PRO A 59 -6.17 3.48 -18.24
CA PRO A 59 -5.74 2.40 -19.12
C PRO A 59 -4.22 2.21 -19.04
N ALA A 60 -3.78 0.97 -18.90
CA ALA A 60 -2.36 0.63 -18.95
C ALA A 60 -1.86 0.60 -20.41
N PRO A 61 -0.53 0.67 -20.66
CA PRO A 61 0.05 0.46 -21.99
C PRO A 61 -0.05 -0.98 -22.51
N ARG A 62 -0.84 -1.84 -21.84
CA ARG A 62 -1.18 -3.21 -22.24
C ARG A 62 -2.69 -3.28 -22.50
N PRO A 63 -3.14 -3.76 -23.67
CA PRO A 63 -4.57 -3.79 -24.01
C PRO A 63 -5.40 -4.52 -22.96
N GLY A 64 -6.52 -3.90 -22.56
CA GLY A 64 -7.46 -4.45 -21.58
C GLY A 64 -7.01 -4.35 -20.12
N TRP A 65 -5.82 -3.84 -19.83
CA TRP A 65 -5.31 -3.67 -18.48
C TRP A 65 -5.60 -2.27 -17.93
N THR A 66 -5.78 -2.19 -16.61
CA THR A 66 -5.83 -0.93 -15.86
C THR A 66 -4.58 -0.81 -15.01
N VAL A 67 -4.05 0.41 -14.88
CA VAL A 67 -2.99 0.75 -13.93
C VAL A 67 -3.48 1.88 -13.03
N GLY A 68 -3.01 1.91 -11.79
CA GLY A 68 -3.36 2.98 -10.87
C GLY A 68 -2.33 3.17 -9.79
N GLY A 69 -2.53 4.26 -9.05
CA GLY A 69 -1.71 4.59 -7.90
C GLY A 69 -2.53 5.29 -6.82
N VAL A 70 -2.21 5.01 -5.58
CA VAL A 70 -2.84 5.64 -4.41
C VAL A 70 -1.85 5.76 -3.26
N LEU A 71 -2.01 6.80 -2.45
CA LEU A 71 -1.28 6.98 -1.20
C LEU A 71 -2.26 6.81 -0.02
N TRP A 72 -1.85 6.03 0.97
CA TRP A 72 -2.59 5.84 2.20
C TRP A 72 -1.82 6.36 3.42
N THR A 73 -2.54 6.86 4.41
CA THR A 73 -2.03 7.07 5.77
C THR A 73 -2.39 5.87 6.65
N ILE A 74 -1.47 5.44 7.50
CA ILE A 74 -1.74 4.42 8.52
C ILE A 74 -2.47 5.09 9.69
N THR A 75 -3.70 4.65 9.93
CA THR A 75 -4.57 5.18 10.99
C THR A 75 -4.45 4.40 12.29
N GLY A 76 -3.94 3.16 12.23
CA GLY A 76 -3.76 2.30 13.38
C GLY A 76 -3.04 1.00 13.04
N GLY A 77 -2.75 0.21 14.06
CA GLY A 77 -2.18 -1.12 13.91
C GLY A 77 -2.23 -1.91 15.20
N ASP A 78 -1.99 -3.22 15.07
CA ASP A 78 -1.96 -4.20 16.16
C ASP A 78 -0.80 -5.17 16.01
N GLY A 79 -0.60 -6.05 17.00
CA GLY A 79 0.55 -6.95 17.04
C GLY A 79 1.87 -6.18 16.99
N ALA A 80 2.75 -6.53 16.05
CA ALA A 80 4.02 -5.83 15.83
C ALA A 80 3.84 -4.37 15.34
N PHE A 81 2.63 -4.01 14.89
CA PHE A 81 2.28 -2.67 14.43
C PHE A 81 1.43 -1.89 15.44
N ALA A 82 1.35 -2.34 16.70
CA ALA A 82 0.61 -1.64 17.74
C ALA A 82 1.02 -0.16 17.83
N GLY A 83 0.05 0.74 17.65
CA GLY A 83 0.27 2.19 17.68
C GLY A 83 1.01 2.76 16.46
N ALA A 84 1.16 1.99 15.38
CA ALA A 84 1.85 2.43 14.17
C ALA A 84 1.20 3.66 13.53
N ARG A 85 2.05 4.49 12.91
CA ARG A 85 1.69 5.58 12.01
C ARG A 85 2.59 5.53 10.80
N GLY A 86 2.21 6.17 9.70
CA GLY A 86 3.04 6.14 8.51
C GLY A 86 2.29 6.32 7.22
N LEU A 87 2.97 6.01 6.12
CA LEU A 87 2.49 6.16 4.76
C LEU A 87 2.70 4.87 3.98
N ILE A 88 1.78 4.55 3.09
CA ILE A 88 1.88 3.43 2.15
C ILE A 88 1.61 3.99 0.75
N THR A 89 2.54 3.81 -0.19
CA THR A 89 2.26 4.00 -1.61
C THR A 89 1.86 2.67 -2.23
N SER A 90 0.74 2.63 -2.93
CA SER A 90 0.28 1.48 -3.72
C SER A 90 0.40 1.82 -5.19
N ASN A 91 1.07 0.95 -5.94
CA ASN A 91 1.13 0.96 -7.41
C ASN A 91 0.60 -0.38 -7.89
N PHE A 92 -0.53 -0.36 -8.58
CA PHE A 92 -1.26 -1.58 -8.89
C PHE A 92 -1.66 -1.68 -10.35
N THR A 93 -1.88 -2.91 -10.78
CA THR A 93 -2.47 -3.24 -12.07
C THR A 93 -3.66 -4.16 -11.87
N VAL A 94 -4.67 -3.99 -12.73
CA VAL A 94 -5.75 -4.96 -12.91
C VAL A 94 -5.64 -5.50 -14.33
N ALA A 95 -5.39 -6.80 -14.45
CA ALA A 95 -5.30 -7.49 -15.72
C ALA A 95 -6.69 -7.63 -16.38
N ALA A 96 -6.71 -7.99 -17.66
CA ALA A 96 -7.93 -8.10 -18.45
C ALA A 96 -8.90 -9.18 -17.93
N ASP A 97 -8.39 -10.19 -17.22
CA ASP A 97 -9.16 -11.24 -16.54
C ASP A 97 -9.56 -10.88 -15.10
N GLY A 98 -9.20 -9.68 -14.64
CA GLY A 98 -9.48 -9.18 -13.30
C GLY A 98 -8.43 -9.51 -12.26
N GLU A 99 -7.32 -10.18 -12.60
CA GLU A 99 -6.22 -10.39 -11.65
C GLU A 99 -5.64 -9.04 -11.19
N VAL A 100 -5.48 -8.88 -9.88
CA VAL A 100 -4.92 -7.66 -9.29
C VAL A 100 -3.52 -7.95 -8.76
N VAL A 101 -2.56 -7.15 -9.21
CA VAL A 101 -1.23 -7.09 -8.60
C VAL A 101 -1.09 -5.72 -7.97
N ASP A 102 -0.93 -5.69 -6.65
CA ASP A 102 -0.80 -4.47 -5.87
C ASP A 102 0.54 -4.44 -5.17
N ASN A 103 1.40 -3.50 -5.55
CA ASN A 103 2.75 -3.36 -5.02
C ASN A 103 2.81 -2.18 -4.05
N HIS A 104 3.17 -2.47 -2.80
CA HIS A 104 3.24 -1.46 -1.76
C HIS A 104 4.69 -1.08 -1.43
N PHE A 105 4.91 0.21 -1.16
CA PHE A 105 6.11 0.67 -0.46
C PHE A 105 5.69 1.49 0.76
N ALA A 106 6.10 1.04 1.95
CA ALA A 106 5.62 1.60 3.20
C ALA A 106 6.75 2.26 4.00
N ARG A 107 6.43 3.40 4.62
CA ARG A 107 7.20 4.00 5.71
C ARG A 107 6.37 3.90 6.97
N ILE A 108 6.78 3.04 7.89
CA ILE A 108 6.06 2.76 9.15
C ILE A 108 6.90 3.25 10.33
N TYR A 109 6.28 4.02 11.20
CA TYR A 109 6.82 4.47 12.48
C TYR A 109 6.10 3.70 13.58
N LEU A 110 6.88 3.00 14.41
CA LEU A 110 6.38 2.34 15.61
C LEU A 110 6.59 3.27 16.81
N PRO A 111 5.72 3.21 17.83
CA PRO A 111 5.99 3.87 19.09
C PRO A 111 7.35 3.45 19.63
N THR A 112 8.17 4.40 20.07
CA THR A 112 9.39 4.07 20.81
C THR A 112 8.95 3.31 22.06
N ALA A 113 9.48 2.09 22.27
CA ALA A 113 9.27 1.39 23.52
C ALA A 113 9.69 2.33 24.66
N ALA A 114 8.82 2.50 25.66
CA ALA A 114 9.20 3.22 26.87
C ALA A 114 10.47 2.55 27.41
N ARG A 115 11.58 3.30 27.43
CA ARG A 115 12.82 2.86 28.05
C ARG A 115 12.66 2.77 29.56
#